data_AF-A0A356EB33-F1
#
_entry.id   AF-A0A356EB33-F1
#
_cell.length_a   1.000
_cell.length_b   1.000
_cell.length_c   1.000
_cell.angle_alpha   90.00
_cell.angle_beta   90.00
_cell.angle_gamma   90.00
#
_symmetry.space_group_name_H-M   'P 1'
#
loop_
_entity.id
_entity.type
_entity.pdbx_description
1 polymer ?
#
loop_
_entity_poly.entity_id
_entity_poly.type
_entity_poly.pdbx_seq_one_letter_code
_entity_poly.pdbx_strand_id
1 'polypeptide(L)'
;MTNHWVDIKNADLVIVMGGNAAEAHPVGFRWAIEAKKQNGAKLMVVDPRFNRTAAVADIYMPLRSGTDIAFLSGVIRYLLENDSIQHDYVKHYTNASFLINEDFKFEDGLFTGYDETTRQYDKSTWAYQVDEEGQPKRDMQFQHPRCVLNMLRAHVDRYTPEMVERICGTTQKDFLIFCNEIAKTSAPDKAATF
;
A
#
# COMPACT_ATOMS: atom_id res chain seq x y z
N MET A 1 -0.71 6.90 -14.29
CA MET A 1 -1.15 7.92 -13.31
C MET A 1 -2.67 7.96 -13.33
N THR A 2 -3.31 7.88 -12.17
CA THR A 2 -4.77 8.05 -12.01
C THR A 2 -5.20 9.53 -12.05
N ASN A 3 -4.28 10.43 -11.68
CA ASN A 3 -4.46 11.89 -11.64
C ASN A 3 -3.53 12.56 -12.67
N HIS A 4 -3.34 13.89 -12.60
CA HIS A 4 -2.47 14.66 -13.50
C HIS A 4 -1.45 15.53 -12.75
N TRP A 5 -0.40 15.97 -13.44
CA TRP A 5 0.73 16.71 -12.83
C TRP A 5 0.34 17.86 -11.90
N VAL A 6 -0.56 18.74 -12.36
CA VAL A 6 -0.96 19.93 -11.60
C VAL A 6 -1.72 19.58 -10.31
N ASP A 7 -2.36 18.42 -10.25
CA ASP A 7 -3.16 17.99 -9.10
C ASP A 7 -2.30 17.66 -7.88
N ILE A 8 -1.01 17.33 -8.09
CA ILE A 8 -0.05 17.04 -7.01
C ILE A 8 0.01 18.17 -5.97
N LYS A 9 -0.22 19.42 -6.39
CA LYS A 9 -0.20 20.58 -5.49
C LYS A 9 -1.28 20.53 -4.39
N ASN A 10 -2.31 19.72 -4.58
CA ASN A 10 -3.45 19.57 -3.67
C ASN A 10 -3.21 18.51 -2.59
N ALA A 11 -2.10 17.77 -2.63
CA ALA A 11 -1.80 16.72 -1.65
C ALA A 11 -1.40 17.29 -0.28
N ASP A 12 -1.71 16.55 0.79
CA ASP A 12 -1.20 16.76 2.16
C ASP A 12 0.08 15.96 2.42
N LEU A 13 0.29 14.91 1.63
CA LEU A 13 1.45 14.04 1.69
C LEU A 13 1.90 13.69 0.27
N VAL A 14 3.14 13.99 -0.06
CA VAL A 14 3.78 13.60 -1.32
C VAL A 14 4.83 12.55 -1.00
N ILE A 15 4.70 11.38 -1.63
CA ILE A 15 5.60 10.25 -1.45
C ILE A 15 6.31 10.02 -2.77
N VAL A 16 7.62 9.99 -2.78
CA VAL A 16 8.41 9.58 -3.94
C VAL A 16 9.13 8.29 -3.58
N MET A 17 8.58 7.16 -4.04
CA MET A 17 9.10 5.82 -3.79
C MET A 17 9.26 5.09 -5.13
N GLY A 18 10.43 4.50 -5.38
CA GLY A 18 10.72 3.85 -6.67
C GLY A 18 10.88 4.84 -7.84
N GLY A 19 11.09 6.12 -7.56
CA GLY A 19 11.27 7.17 -8.55
C GLY A 19 12.18 8.30 -8.06
N ASN A 20 12.60 9.17 -8.99
CA ASN A 20 13.43 10.34 -8.69
C ASN A 20 12.90 11.56 -9.43
N ALA A 21 11.74 12.06 -8.98
CA ALA A 21 10.94 13.03 -9.73
C ALA A 21 11.65 14.37 -9.97
N ALA A 22 12.50 14.84 -9.06
CA ALA A 22 13.27 16.07 -9.25
C ALA A 22 14.27 15.99 -10.42
N GLU A 23 14.69 14.78 -10.79
CA GLU A 23 15.63 14.56 -11.90
C GLU A 23 14.94 14.06 -13.17
N ALA A 24 14.02 13.11 -13.02
CA ALA A 24 13.34 12.47 -14.15
C ALA A 24 12.13 13.28 -14.66
N HIS A 25 11.50 14.08 -13.80
CA HIS A 25 10.30 14.86 -14.11
C HIS A 25 10.36 16.29 -13.53
N PRO A 26 11.45 17.05 -13.75
CA PRO A 26 11.74 18.28 -13.00
C PRO A 26 10.64 19.34 -13.10
N VAL A 27 10.03 19.50 -14.29
CA VAL A 27 8.95 20.48 -14.49
C VAL A 27 7.65 20.05 -13.79
N GLY A 28 7.35 18.74 -13.78
CA GLY A 28 6.21 18.20 -13.04
C GLY A 28 6.42 18.27 -11.53
N PHE A 29 7.66 18.04 -11.07
CA PHE A 29 8.04 18.09 -9.65
C PHE A 29 7.87 19.48 -9.03
N ARG A 30 7.73 20.54 -9.84
CA ARG A 30 7.25 21.84 -9.38
C ARG A 30 6.01 21.70 -8.49
N TRP A 31 5.04 20.88 -8.88
CA TRP A 31 3.77 20.77 -8.16
C TRP A 31 3.90 20.05 -6.81
N ALA A 32 4.88 19.15 -6.65
CA ALA A 32 5.24 18.59 -5.35
C ALA A 32 5.85 19.65 -4.42
N ILE A 33 6.69 20.54 -4.97
CA ILE A 33 7.24 21.66 -4.23
C ILE A 33 6.16 22.70 -3.88
N GLU A 34 5.19 22.94 -4.76
CA GLU A 34 4.04 23.80 -4.45
C GLU A 34 3.18 23.19 -3.33
N ALA A 35 2.90 21.88 -3.35
CA ALA A 35 2.20 21.20 -2.25
C ALA A 35 2.89 21.45 -0.91
N LYS A 36 4.22 21.26 -0.87
CA LYS A 36 5.03 21.48 0.33
C LYS A 36 5.02 22.93 0.79
N LYS A 37 5.20 23.89 -0.11
CA LYS A 37 5.35 25.32 0.23
C LYS A 37 4.01 26.01 0.53
N GLN A 38 2.96 25.67 -0.21
CA GLN A 38 1.69 26.39 -0.17
C GLN A 38 0.61 25.64 0.60
N ASN A 39 0.61 24.30 0.56
CA ASN A 39 -0.39 23.46 1.21
C ASN A 39 0.11 22.82 2.52
N GLY A 40 1.37 23.06 2.89
CA GLY A 40 1.99 22.47 4.08
C GLY A 40 2.20 20.95 3.98
N ALA A 41 2.21 20.41 2.76
CA ALA A 41 2.39 18.99 2.54
C ALA A 41 3.77 18.51 3.00
N LYS A 42 3.86 17.28 3.51
CA LYS A 42 5.16 16.63 3.73
C LYS A 42 5.63 15.93 2.47
N LEU A 43 6.90 16.09 2.12
CA LEU A 43 7.55 15.33 1.05
C LEU A 43 8.40 14.21 1.67
N MET A 44 8.04 12.96 1.40
CA MET A 44 8.79 11.77 1.81
C MET A 44 9.47 11.12 0.61
N VAL A 45 10.71 10.67 0.78
CA VAL A 45 11.46 9.92 -0.25
C VAL A 45 11.90 8.59 0.31
N VAL A 46 11.58 7.51 -0.40
CA VAL A 46 12.01 6.14 -0.12
C VAL A 46 12.82 5.64 -1.32
N ASP A 47 14.15 5.63 -1.19
CA ASP A 47 15.08 5.27 -2.27
C ASP A 47 16.36 4.66 -1.66
N PRO A 48 17.01 3.68 -2.30
CA PRO A 48 18.34 3.20 -1.88
C PRO A 48 19.43 4.29 -1.88
N ARG A 49 19.20 5.42 -2.56
CA ARG A 49 20.18 6.50 -2.74
C ARG A 49 19.61 7.82 -2.25
N PHE A 50 20.46 8.61 -1.61
CA PHE A 50 20.18 10.01 -1.36
C PHE A 50 20.36 10.82 -2.65
N ASN A 51 19.28 11.03 -3.40
CA ASN A 51 19.26 11.70 -4.71
C ASN A 51 18.79 13.18 -4.63
N ARG A 52 18.65 13.89 -5.76
CA ARG A 52 18.23 15.31 -5.74
C ARG A 52 16.79 15.52 -5.28
N THR A 53 15.92 14.51 -5.38
CA THR A 53 14.59 14.55 -4.76
C THR A 53 14.70 14.46 -3.24
N ALA A 54 15.53 13.54 -2.73
CA ALA A 54 15.79 13.39 -1.29
C ALA A 54 16.40 14.67 -0.67
N ALA A 55 17.23 15.39 -1.41
CA ALA A 55 17.85 16.64 -0.96
C ALA A 55 16.85 17.76 -0.60
N VAL A 56 15.60 17.67 -1.06
CA VAL A 56 14.53 18.64 -0.77
C VAL A 56 13.35 18.02 -0.01
N ALA A 57 13.44 16.74 0.35
CA ALA A 57 12.43 16.03 1.13
C ALA A 57 12.44 16.45 2.60
N ASP A 58 11.31 16.31 3.27
CA ASP A 58 11.21 16.45 4.73
C ASP A 58 11.68 15.17 5.43
N ILE A 59 11.43 14.02 4.81
CA ILE A 59 11.80 12.71 5.33
C ILE A 59 12.44 11.91 4.21
N TYR A 60 13.65 11.42 4.43
CA TYR A 60 14.31 10.45 3.57
C TYR A 60 14.50 9.15 4.33
N MET A 61 14.19 8.03 3.69
CA MET A 61 14.39 6.70 4.24
C MET A 61 15.10 5.81 3.23
N PRO A 62 16.24 5.20 3.61
CA PRO A 62 16.90 4.24 2.76
C PRO A 62 16.09 2.94 2.70
N LEU A 63 16.04 2.33 1.53
CA LEU A 63 15.45 1.01 1.31
C LEU A 63 16.34 0.21 0.36
N ARG A 64 16.59 -1.08 0.67
CA ARG A 64 17.34 -1.97 -0.21
C ARG A 64 16.58 -2.24 -1.51
N SER A 65 17.25 -2.12 -2.65
CA SER A 65 16.65 -2.40 -3.96
C SER A 65 15.97 -3.77 -4.01
N GLY A 66 14.74 -3.80 -4.53
CA GLY A 66 13.94 -5.02 -4.72
C GLY A 66 13.21 -5.50 -3.45
N THR A 67 13.03 -4.63 -2.46
CA THR A 67 12.36 -4.98 -1.19
C THR A 67 11.08 -4.20 -0.91
N ASP A 68 10.63 -3.42 -1.89
CA ASP A 68 9.46 -2.54 -1.83
C ASP A 68 8.18 -3.28 -1.41
N ILE A 69 8.00 -4.53 -1.86
CA ILE A 69 6.84 -5.35 -1.48
C ILE A 69 6.79 -5.59 0.03
N ALA A 70 7.93 -5.90 0.66
CA ALA A 70 7.95 -6.15 2.10
C ALA A 70 7.64 -4.87 2.88
N PHE A 71 8.21 -3.74 2.43
CA PHE A 71 7.95 -2.42 3.00
C PHE A 71 6.46 -2.05 2.91
N LEU A 72 5.88 -2.07 1.71
CA LEU A 72 4.47 -1.70 1.49
C LEU A 72 3.49 -2.69 2.14
N SER A 73 3.81 -3.98 2.18
CA SER A 73 2.99 -4.97 2.91
C SER A 73 2.99 -4.69 4.42
N GLY A 74 4.13 -4.26 4.97
CA GLY A 74 4.19 -3.78 6.35
C GLY A 74 3.34 -2.52 6.59
N VAL A 75 3.30 -1.59 5.63
CA VAL A 75 2.43 -0.40 5.73
C VAL A 75 0.96 -0.83 5.77
N ILE A 76 0.54 -1.75 4.89
CA ILE A 76 -0.83 -2.28 4.91
C ILE A 76 -1.14 -2.92 6.27
N ARG A 77 -0.24 -3.76 6.79
CA ARG A 77 -0.36 -4.35 8.14
C ARG A 77 -0.55 -3.28 9.20
N TYR A 78 0.32 -2.26 9.23
CA TYR A 78 0.24 -1.16 10.19
C TYR A 78 -1.10 -0.43 10.12
N LEU A 79 -1.55 -0.06 8.91
CA LEU A 79 -2.82 0.67 8.74
C LEU A 79 -4.01 -0.16 9.21
N LEU A 80 -4.01 -1.47 8.93
CA LEU A 80 -5.08 -2.37 9.36
C LEU A 80 -5.06 -2.58 10.89
N GLU A 81 -3.89 -2.78 11.50
CA GLU A 81 -3.76 -2.94 12.96
C GLU A 81 -4.16 -1.71 13.75
N ASN A 82 -3.86 -0.51 13.22
CA ASN A 82 -4.16 0.77 13.88
C ASN A 82 -5.51 1.37 13.44
N ASP A 83 -6.34 0.58 12.76
CA ASP A 83 -7.63 0.99 12.19
C ASP A 83 -7.59 2.31 11.38
N SER A 84 -6.46 2.56 10.74
CA SER A 84 -6.15 3.79 10.00
C SER A 84 -6.55 3.66 8.53
N ILE A 85 -7.84 3.40 8.31
CA ILE A 85 -8.45 3.25 6.98
C ILE A 85 -9.74 4.05 6.89
N GLN A 86 -10.10 4.49 5.68
CA GLN A 86 -11.41 5.10 5.42
C GLN A 86 -12.48 4.01 5.31
N HIS A 87 -13.11 3.64 6.43
CA HIS A 87 -14.05 2.51 6.51
C HIS A 87 -15.16 2.56 5.46
N ASP A 88 -15.83 3.70 5.28
CA ASP A 88 -16.91 3.83 4.29
C ASP A 88 -16.38 3.67 2.86
N TYR A 89 -15.23 4.27 2.55
CA TYR A 89 -14.58 4.11 1.25
C TYR A 89 -14.23 2.64 0.99
N VAL A 90 -13.58 1.98 1.97
CA VAL A 90 -13.19 0.57 1.88
C VAL A 90 -14.42 -0.32 1.70
N LYS A 91 -15.50 -0.07 2.44
CA LYS A 91 -16.75 -0.84 2.37
C LYS A 91 -17.50 -0.71 1.06
N HIS A 92 -17.55 0.49 0.51
CA HIS A 92 -18.43 0.79 -0.63
C HIS A 92 -17.70 0.81 -1.98
N TYR A 93 -16.41 1.13 -2.01
CA TYR A 93 -15.67 1.37 -3.25
C TYR A 93 -14.51 0.40 -3.49
N THR A 94 -14.37 -0.61 -2.62
CA THR A 94 -13.43 -1.72 -2.83
C THR A 94 -14.16 -3.06 -2.76
N ASN A 95 -13.45 -4.13 -3.07
CA ASN A 95 -13.96 -5.49 -2.93
C ASN A 95 -13.79 -6.06 -1.50
N ALA A 96 -13.45 -5.25 -0.49
CA ALA A 96 -13.20 -5.67 0.89
C ALA A 96 -14.29 -6.61 1.49
N SER A 97 -15.55 -6.39 1.10
CA SER A 97 -16.71 -7.17 1.57
C SER A 97 -16.91 -8.51 0.84
N PHE A 98 -16.27 -8.72 -0.31
CA PHE A 98 -16.52 -9.90 -1.15
C PHE A 98 -15.95 -11.16 -0.51
N LEU A 99 -16.68 -12.27 -0.60
CA LEU A 99 -16.25 -13.55 -0.02
C LEU A 99 -15.42 -14.35 -1.03
N ILE A 100 -14.24 -14.78 -0.63
CA ILE A 100 -13.33 -15.59 -1.45
C ILE A 100 -13.67 -17.08 -1.35
N ASN A 101 -13.60 -17.80 -2.48
CA ASN A 101 -13.77 -19.26 -2.58
C ASN A 101 -12.95 -19.98 -1.51
N GLU A 102 -13.53 -20.94 -0.79
CA GLU A 102 -12.91 -21.64 0.35
C GLU A 102 -11.59 -22.34 0.02
N ASP A 103 -11.42 -22.78 -1.23
CA ASP A 103 -10.22 -23.47 -1.69
C ASP A 103 -9.05 -22.53 -1.96
N PHE A 104 -9.24 -21.21 -1.95
CA PHE A 104 -8.12 -20.27 -2.01
C PHE A 104 -7.33 -20.29 -0.70
N LYS A 105 -6.05 -20.66 -0.78
CA LYS A 105 -5.13 -20.65 0.37
C LYS A 105 -3.77 -20.09 -0.05
N PHE A 106 -2.99 -19.73 0.95
CA PHE A 106 -1.61 -19.31 0.81
C PHE A 106 -0.80 -19.96 1.94
N GLU A 107 0.26 -20.67 1.59
CA GLU A 107 1.12 -21.39 2.53
C GLU A 107 2.55 -21.41 1.99
N ASP A 108 3.53 -21.14 2.85
CA ASP A 108 4.96 -21.19 2.53
C ASP A 108 5.41 -20.48 1.23
N GLY A 109 4.76 -19.36 0.90
CA GLY A 109 5.11 -18.56 -0.28
C GLY A 109 4.36 -18.93 -1.55
N LEU A 110 3.51 -19.96 -1.51
CA LEU A 110 2.74 -20.43 -2.65
C LEU A 110 1.24 -20.26 -2.39
N PHE A 111 0.53 -19.82 -3.42
CA PHE A 111 -0.93 -19.86 -3.42
C PHE A 111 -1.43 -21.24 -3.85
N THR A 112 -2.72 -21.50 -3.70
CA THR A 112 -3.35 -22.70 -4.24
C THR A 112 -3.30 -22.70 -5.77
N GLY A 113 -3.11 -23.89 -6.34
CA GLY A 113 -3.04 -24.11 -7.79
C GLY A 113 -1.64 -24.05 -8.41
N TYR A 114 -0.56 -23.95 -7.62
CA TYR A 114 0.80 -23.95 -8.17
C TYR A 114 1.19 -25.31 -8.78
N ASP A 115 1.69 -25.29 -10.01
CA ASP A 115 2.32 -26.42 -10.69
C ASP A 115 3.83 -26.20 -10.76
N GLU A 116 4.60 -27.06 -10.08
CA GLU A 116 6.06 -26.97 -10.02
C GLU A 116 6.75 -27.19 -11.36
N THR A 117 6.16 -27.98 -12.26
CA THR A 117 6.76 -28.33 -13.55
C THR A 117 6.66 -27.16 -14.51
N THR A 118 5.48 -26.56 -14.60
CA THR A 118 5.22 -25.42 -15.50
C THR A 118 5.56 -24.08 -14.85
N ARG A 119 5.70 -24.05 -13.52
CA ARG A 119 5.84 -22.83 -12.70
C ARG A 119 4.69 -21.85 -12.92
N GLN A 120 3.49 -22.38 -13.11
CA GLN A 120 2.26 -21.61 -13.29
C GLN A 120 1.25 -21.91 -12.19
N TYR A 121 0.20 -21.10 -12.12
CA TYR A 121 -0.92 -21.30 -11.22
C TYR A 121 -2.19 -21.60 -12.00
N ASP A 122 -2.91 -22.65 -11.62
CA ASP A 122 -4.36 -22.72 -11.87
C ASP A 122 -5.07 -21.74 -10.92
N LYS A 123 -5.74 -20.76 -11.51
CA LYS A 123 -6.41 -19.67 -10.79
C LYS A 123 -7.89 -19.93 -10.56
N SER A 124 -8.38 -21.14 -10.85
CA SER A 124 -9.77 -21.55 -10.67
C SER A 124 -10.29 -21.27 -9.25
N THR A 125 -9.45 -21.47 -8.24
CA THR A 125 -9.78 -21.17 -6.82
C THR A 125 -9.69 -19.69 -6.47
N TRP A 126 -9.09 -18.84 -7.31
CA TRP A 126 -8.91 -17.40 -7.05
C TRP A 126 -10.14 -16.61 -7.49
N ALA A 127 -11.30 -17.10 -7.07
CA ALA A 127 -12.61 -16.58 -7.45
C ALA A 127 -13.41 -16.19 -6.20
N TYR A 128 -14.43 -15.35 -6.41
CA TYR A 128 -15.42 -15.09 -5.38
C TYR A 128 -16.39 -16.26 -5.24
N GLN A 129 -16.94 -16.42 -4.05
CA GLN A 129 -18.15 -17.20 -3.88
C GLN A 129 -19.30 -16.48 -4.58
N VAL A 130 -20.14 -17.23 -5.29
CA VAL A 130 -21.32 -16.68 -5.97
C VAL A 130 -22.61 -17.20 -5.32
N ASP A 131 -23.67 -16.41 -5.37
CA ASP A 131 -25.02 -16.83 -4.98
C ASP A 131 -25.74 -17.57 -6.12
N GLU A 132 -27.01 -17.90 -5.91
CA GLU A 132 -27.85 -18.63 -6.88
C GLU A 132 -28.05 -17.87 -8.21
N GLU A 133 -27.86 -16.55 -8.19
CA GLU A 133 -27.99 -15.66 -9.35
C GLU A 133 -26.63 -15.39 -10.03
N GLY A 134 -25.57 -16.01 -9.53
CA GLY A 134 -24.21 -15.84 -10.03
C GLY A 134 -23.55 -14.54 -9.59
N GLN A 135 -24.13 -13.79 -8.64
CA GLN A 135 -23.53 -12.57 -8.11
C GLN A 135 -22.54 -12.89 -6.98
N PRO A 136 -21.42 -12.15 -6.85
CA PRO A 136 -20.47 -12.38 -5.77
C PRO A 136 -21.11 -12.12 -4.39
N LYS A 137 -20.99 -13.09 -3.49
CA LYS A 137 -21.42 -12.96 -2.09
C LYS A 137 -20.60 -11.90 -1.38
N ARG A 138 -21.26 -11.13 -0.51
CA ARG A 138 -20.65 -10.04 0.25
C ARG A 138 -21.06 -10.07 1.72
N ASP A 139 -20.12 -9.72 2.59
CA ASP A 139 -20.35 -9.39 3.99
C ASP A 139 -19.97 -7.93 4.26
N MET A 140 -20.99 -7.10 4.48
CA MET A 140 -20.85 -5.66 4.67
C MET A 140 -20.43 -5.29 6.10
N GLN A 141 -20.35 -6.26 7.01
CA GLN A 141 -19.93 -6.11 8.40
C GLN A 141 -18.49 -6.59 8.63
N PHE A 142 -17.84 -7.16 7.61
CA PHE A 142 -16.48 -7.69 7.65
C PHE A 142 -16.22 -8.72 8.76
N GLN A 143 -17.23 -9.48 9.16
CA GLN A 143 -17.13 -10.53 10.18
C GLN A 143 -16.74 -11.89 9.60
N HIS A 144 -17.07 -12.14 8.33
CA HIS A 144 -16.82 -13.40 7.66
C HIS A 144 -15.31 -13.59 7.44
N PRO A 145 -14.72 -14.72 7.86
CA PRO A 145 -13.27 -14.92 7.78
C PRO A 145 -12.74 -14.91 6.34
N ARG A 146 -13.60 -15.25 5.37
CA ARG A 146 -13.28 -15.24 3.93
C ARG A 146 -13.57 -13.93 3.21
N CYS A 147 -14.01 -12.87 3.90
CA CYS A 147 -14.11 -11.58 3.23
C CYS A 147 -12.69 -11.09 2.86
N VAL A 148 -12.56 -10.39 1.73
CA VAL A 148 -11.26 -9.93 1.22
C VAL A 148 -10.46 -9.18 2.29
N LEU A 149 -11.10 -8.33 3.10
CA LEU A 149 -10.41 -7.57 4.15
C LEU A 149 -9.76 -8.47 5.20
N ASN A 150 -10.46 -9.51 5.66
CA ASN A 150 -9.95 -10.43 6.67
C ASN A 150 -8.85 -11.35 6.10
N MET A 151 -9.01 -11.79 4.85
CA MET A 151 -7.98 -12.52 4.13
C MET A 151 -6.72 -11.66 3.91
N LEU A 152 -6.89 -10.37 3.61
CA LEU A 152 -5.79 -9.42 3.49
C LEU A 152 -5.06 -9.24 4.82
N ARG A 153 -5.79 -9.02 5.93
CA ARG A 153 -5.21 -8.95 7.29
C ARG A 153 -4.34 -10.17 7.58
N ALA A 154 -4.87 -11.37 7.36
CA ALA A 154 -4.12 -12.62 7.56
C ALA A 154 -2.89 -12.73 6.65
N HIS A 155 -2.99 -12.28 5.39
CA HIS A 155 -1.87 -12.32 4.46
C HIS A 155 -0.72 -11.40 4.89
N VAL A 156 -1.02 -10.17 5.31
CA VAL A 156 0.00 -9.15 5.64
C VAL A 156 0.52 -9.23 7.08
N ASP A 157 -0.11 -10.01 7.96
CA ASP A 157 0.24 -10.13 9.38
C ASP A 157 1.75 -10.42 9.62
N ARG A 158 2.36 -11.16 8.69
CA ARG A 158 3.77 -11.57 8.73
C ARG A 158 4.77 -10.42 8.49
N TYR A 159 4.33 -9.26 8.01
CA TYR A 159 5.18 -8.13 7.66
C TYR A 159 5.31 -7.13 8.81
N THR A 160 5.77 -7.59 9.97
CA THR A 160 6.01 -6.75 11.16
C THR A 160 7.12 -5.71 10.90
N PRO A 161 7.24 -4.64 11.71
CA PRO A 161 8.36 -3.70 11.61
C PRO A 161 9.73 -4.39 11.63
N GLU A 162 9.90 -5.43 12.46
CA GLU A 162 11.13 -6.23 12.53
C GLU A 162 11.39 -6.98 11.22
N MET A 163 10.34 -7.54 10.60
CA MET A 163 10.43 -8.19 9.29
C MET A 163 10.85 -7.19 8.20
N VAL A 164 10.25 -6.00 8.22
CA VAL A 164 10.58 -4.92 7.28
C VAL A 164 12.02 -4.48 7.46
N GLU A 165 12.48 -4.22 8.68
CA GLU A 165 13.87 -3.85 8.95
C GLU A 165 14.85 -4.93 8.47
N ARG A 166 14.56 -6.19 8.78
CA ARG A 166 15.38 -7.34 8.36
C ARG A 166 15.51 -7.45 6.84
N ILE A 167 14.41 -7.25 6.10
CA ILE A 167 14.40 -7.43 4.63
C ILE A 167 14.91 -6.16 3.93
N CYS A 168 14.39 -5.00 4.31
CA CYS A 168 14.58 -3.73 3.60
C CYS A 168 15.81 -2.95 4.07
N GLY A 169 16.29 -3.19 5.29
CA GLY A 169 17.35 -2.40 5.93
C GLY A 169 16.92 -1.02 6.41
N THR A 170 15.64 -0.66 6.25
CA THR A 170 15.05 0.56 6.85
C THR A 170 14.83 0.32 8.33
N THR A 171 15.30 1.21 9.21
CA THR A 171 15.13 1.00 10.65
C THR A 171 13.65 0.97 11.03
N GLN A 172 13.29 0.21 12.07
CA GLN A 172 11.90 0.17 12.55
C GLN A 172 11.37 1.57 12.88
N LYS A 173 12.22 2.41 13.48
CA LYS A 173 11.90 3.80 13.80
C LYS A 173 11.50 4.58 12.55
N ASP A 174 12.31 4.53 11.50
CA ASP A 174 12.05 5.27 10.26
C ASP A 174 10.81 4.74 9.55
N PHE A 175 10.65 3.41 9.50
CA PHE A 175 9.46 2.77 8.96
C PHE A 175 8.17 3.18 9.70
N LEU A 176 8.20 3.26 11.04
CA LEU A 176 7.05 3.71 11.83
C LEU A 176 6.73 5.20 11.61
N ILE A 177 7.75 6.04 11.36
CA ILE A 177 7.53 7.44 10.95
C ILE A 177 6.75 7.48 9.62
N PHE A 178 7.18 6.70 8.62
CA PHE A 178 6.47 6.63 7.34
C PHE A 178 5.02 6.17 7.50
N CYS A 179 4.82 5.09 8.24
CA CYS A 179 3.49 4.54 8.50
C CYS A 179 2.57 5.55 9.18
N ASN A 180 3.09 6.29 10.18
CA ASN A 180 2.33 7.33 10.87
C ASN A 180 1.95 8.50 9.96
N GLU A 181 2.82 8.92 9.03
CA GLU A 181 2.46 9.98 8.09
C GLU A 181 1.38 9.52 7.09
N ILE A 182 1.47 8.28 6.57
CA ILE A 182 0.41 7.71 5.72
C ILE A 182 -0.90 7.53 6.49
N ALA A 183 -0.84 7.05 7.73
CA ALA A 183 -2.03 6.84 8.55
C ALA A 183 -2.85 8.13 8.71
N LYS A 184 -2.20 9.31 8.78
CA LYS A 184 -2.89 10.61 8.85
C LYS A 184 -3.72 10.90 7.61
N THR A 185 -3.40 10.35 6.44
CA THR A 185 -4.19 10.53 5.20
C THR A 185 -5.32 9.51 5.08
N SER A 186 -5.59 8.73 6.12
CA SER A 186 -6.88 8.04 6.27
C SER A 186 -8.01 9.00 6.65
N ALA A 187 -7.70 10.25 7.04
CA ALA A 187 -8.72 11.28 7.21
C ALA A 187 -9.43 11.58 5.87
N PRO A 188 -10.76 11.70 5.81
CA PRO A 188 -11.50 11.91 4.56
C PRO A 188 -11.18 13.21 3.83
N ASP A 189 -10.64 14.20 4.53
CA ASP A 189 -10.28 15.52 4.04
C ASP A 189 -8.80 15.66 3.68
N LYS A 190 -8.04 14.55 3.70
CA LYS A 190 -6.61 14.54 3.38
C LYS A 190 -6.28 13.60 2.23
N ALA A 191 -5.29 13.98 1.44
CA ALA A 191 -4.85 13.22 0.27
C ALA A 191 -3.34 12.95 0.30
N ALA A 192 -2.98 11.67 0.07
CA ALA A 192 -1.61 11.28 -0.27
C ALA A 192 -1.48 11.06 -1.78
N THR A 193 -0.33 11.42 -2.35
CA THR A 193 0.07 11.06 -3.71
C THR A 193 1.41 10.34 -3.70
N PHE A 194 1.54 9.35 -4.57
CA PHE A 194 2.77 8.60 -4.86
C PHE A 194 3.36 8.99 -6.22
#